data_AF-A0A0W0G1I1-F1
#
_entry.id   AF-A0A0W0G1I1-F1
#
_cell.length_a   1.000
_cell.length_b   1.000
_cell.length_c   1.000
_cell.angle_alpha   90.00
_cell.angle_beta   90.00
_cell.angle_gamma   90.00
#
_symmetry.space_group_name_H-M   'P 1'
#
loop_
_entity.id
_entity.type
_entity.pdbx_description
1 polymer ?
#
loop_
_entity_poly.entity_id
_entity_poly.type
_entity_poly.pdbx_seq_one_letter_code
_entity_poly.pdbx_strand_id
1 'polypeptide(L)'
;MPVDAKITGDATWYQPNGGFGACGWKLSNSDMVVALPSGKYANGSKCRKHINVHYKSKSVNVVVADLCPGCGPNDVDLSEGAFKKLAGLDVGRMKVNWDFSGGLQLLDDDEDDMPVDAKTTGDATWYQPNGGFGACGARS
;
A
#
# COMPACT_ATOMS: atom_id res chain seq x y z
N MET A 1 -6.57 -5.35 14.94
CA MET A 1 -6.43 -4.73 13.60
C MET A 1 -4.95 -4.46 13.38
N PRO A 2 -4.17 -5.37 12.76
CA PRO A 2 -2.79 -5.07 12.46
C PRO A 2 -2.78 -4.15 11.24
N VAL A 3 -2.49 -2.88 11.50
CA VAL A 3 -2.06 -1.99 10.42
C VAL A 3 -0.67 -2.46 10.02
N ASP A 4 -0.46 -2.69 8.72
CA ASP A 4 0.86 -2.78 8.13
C ASP A 4 1.80 -1.77 8.82
N ALA A 5 3.03 -2.19 9.14
CA ALA A 5 3.96 -1.41 9.95
C ALA A 5 4.00 0.06 9.49
N LYS A 6 3.42 0.93 10.30
CA LYS A 6 3.11 2.29 9.91
C LYS A 6 4.42 3.08 9.77
N ILE A 7 4.74 3.50 8.56
CA ILE A 7 5.95 4.26 8.26
C ILE A 7 5.66 5.74 8.51
N THR A 8 6.47 6.37 9.36
CA THR A 8 6.39 7.82 9.57
C THR A 8 7.41 8.52 8.68
N GLY A 9 6.96 9.55 7.96
CA GLY A 9 7.80 10.40 7.12
C GLY A 9 7.11 11.72 6.80
N ASP A 10 7.72 12.52 5.94
CA ASP A 10 7.09 13.73 5.43
C ASP A 10 6.37 13.45 4.10
N ALA A 11 5.22 14.09 3.90
CA ALA A 11 4.55 14.17 2.62
C ALA A 11 4.75 15.57 2.02
N THR A 12 5.22 15.61 0.78
CA THR A 12 5.20 16.79 -0.09
C THR A 12 4.24 16.57 -1.24
N TRP A 13 4.16 17.53 -2.16
CA TRP A 13 3.40 17.37 -3.39
C TRP A 13 4.16 17.81 -4.64
N TYR A 14 3.81 17.20 -5.76
CA TYR A 14 4.32 17.53 -7.09
C TYR A 14 3.22 17.54 -8.16
N GLN A 15 3.55 18.14 -9.30
CA GLN A 15 2.70 18.19 -10.49
C GLN A 15 3.38 17.43 -11.64
N PRO A 16 2.90 16.22 -11.99
CA PRO A 16 3.46 15.48 -13.12
C PRO A 16 3.21 16.15 -14.48
N ASN A 17 2.25 17.07 -14.60
CA ASN A 17 1.94 17.85 -15.81
C ASN A 17 1.75 17.00 -17.08
N GLY A 18 1.22 15.78 -16.95
CA GLY A 18 1.05 14.85 -18.07
C GLY A 18 2.32 14.06 -18.45
N GLY A 19 3.39 14.20 -17.66
CA GLY A 19 4.65 13.47 -17.82
C GLY A 19 4.53 11.99 -17.52
N PHE A 20 5.55 11.23 -17.93
CA PHE A 20 5.66 9.81 -17.59
C PHE A 20 6.32 9.67 -16.22
N GLY A 21 5.64 9.00 -15.29
CA GLY A 21 6.26 8.59 -14.03
C GLY A 21 7.26 7.46 -14.26
N ALA A 22 8.15 7.22 -13.30
CA ALA A 22 9.14 6.15 -13.34
C ALA A 22 8.52 4.76 -13.55
N CYS A 23 7.25 4.56 -13.21
CA CYS A 23 6.53 3.32 -13.45
C CYS A 23 6.03 3.13 -14.90
N GLY A 24 6.27 4.10 -15.80
CA GLY A 24 6.10 3.92 -17.24
C GLY A 24 4.72 4.26 -17.81
N TRP A 25 3.88 5.02 -17.10
CA TRP A 25 2.62 5.57 -17.64
C TRP A 25 2.49 7.07 -17.39
N LYS A 26 1.61 7.72 -18.17
CA LYS A 26 1.34 9.16 -18.05
C LYS A 26 0.55 9.47 -16.79
N LEU A 27 1.00 10.47 -16.05
CA LEU A 27 0.40 10.92 -14.80
C LEU A 27 -0.22 12.31 -14.97
N SER A 28 -1.43 12.48 -14.45
CA SER A 28 -2.15 13.75 -14.40
C SER A 28 -2.06 14.36 -13.01
N ASN A 29 -2.15 15.68 -12.90
CA ASN A 29 -2.05 16.39 -11.61
C ASN A 29 -3.17 16.00 -10.63
N SER A 30 -4.32 15.56 -11.17
CA SER A 30 -5.48 15.14 -10.38
C SER A 30 -5.49 13.65 -10.00
N ASP A 31 -4.53 12.86 -10.50
CA ASP A 31 -4.51 11.42 -10.25
C ASP A 31 -4.17 11.12 -8.79
N MET A 32 -4.64 10.00 -8.23
CA MET A 32 -4.31 9.60 -6.86
C MET A 32 -3.03 8.78 -6.85
N VAL A 33 -1.89 9.45 -7.03
CA VAL A 33 -0.58 8.82 -7.19
C VAL A 33 0.47 9.36 -6.22
N VAL A 34 1.51 8.55 -6.00
CA VAL A 34 2.63 8.87 -5.13
C VAL A 34 3.96 8.49 -5.76
N ALA A 35 4.98 9.30 -5.51
CA ALA A 35 6.37 8.98 -5.75
C ALA A 35 7.02 8.45 -4.47
N LEU A 36 7.66 7.28 -4.55
CA LEU A 36 8.37 6.68 -3.43
C LEU A 36 9.87 6.99 -3.49
N PRO A 37 10.56 7.04 -2.34
CA PRO A 37 12.01 7.19 -2.30
C PRO A 37 12.68 5.95 -2.87
N SER A 38 13.90 6.09 -3.40
CA SER A 38 14.64 5.02 -4.10
C SER A 38 14.66 3.68 -3.36
N GLY A 39 14.91 3.70 -2.05
CA GLY A 39 14.92 2.50 -1.21
C GLY A 39 13.57 1.80 -1.11
N LYS A 40 12.46 2.54 -1.11
CA LYS A 40 11.09 1.98 -1.01
C LYS A 40 10.49 1.67 -2.37
N TYR A 41 10.87 2.41 -3.40
CA TYR A 41 10.50 2.15 -4.79
C TYR A 41 11.04 0.81 -5.29
N ALA A 42 12.19 0.37 -4.76
CA ALA A 42 12.81 -0.94 -5.01
C ALA A 42 12.96 -1.23 -6.51
N ASN A 43 13.53 -0.26 -7.24
CA ASN A 43 13.75 -0.33 -8.70
C ASN A 43 12.47 -0.66 -9.50
N GLY A 44 11.32 -0.14 -9.08
CA GLY A 44 10.04 -0.32 -9.76
C GLY A 44 9.24 -1.53 -9.30
N SER A 45 9.77 -2.34 -8.39
CA SER A 45 9.07 -3.51 -7.84
C SER A 45 7.78 -3.14 -7.09
N LYS A 46 7.66 -1.88 -6.65
CA LYS A 46 6.45 -1.37 -5.97
C LYS A 46 5.51 -0.58 -6.90
N CYS A 47 5.79 -0.50 -8.20
CA CYS A 47 4.88 0.14 -9.14
C CYS A 47 3.48 -0.51 -9.12
N ARG A 48 2.44 0.31 -9.23
CA ARG A 48 1.02 -0.10 -9.18
C ARG A 48 0.58 -0.70 -7.84
N LYS A 49 1.44 -0.69 -6.82
CA LYS A 49 1.01 -0.98 -5.45
C LYS A 49 0.29 0.24 -4.88
N HIS A 50 -0.64 -0.03 -3.98
CA HIS A 50 -1.35 1.02 -3.27
C HIS A 50 -0.68 1.25 -1.92
N ILE A 51 -0.65 2.51 -1.49
CA ILE A 51 -0.33 2.87 -0.11
C ILE A 51 -1.48 3.70 0.46
N ASN A 52 -1.68 3.62 1.75
CA ASN A 52 -2.58 4.49 2.48
C ASN A 52 -1.76 5.55 3.22
N VAL A 53 -2.04 6.82 2.97
CA VAL A 53 -1.36 7.94 3.63
C VAL A 53 -2.33 8.60 4.59
N HIS A 54 -1.93 8.71 5.86
CA HIS A 54 -2.71 9.21 6.97
C HIS A 54 -2.12 10.53 7.47
N TYR A 55 -2.98 11.54 7.54
CA TYR A 55 -2.65 12.84 8.10
C TYR A 55 -3.78 13.32 9.03
N LYS A 56 -3.47 13.49 10.32
CA LYS A 56 -4.46 13.83 11.36
C LYS A 56 -5.66 12.87 11.32
N SER A 57 -6.87 13.37 11.07
CA SER A 57 -8.11 12.61 10.99
C SER A 57 -8.50 12.21 9.55
N LYS A 58 -7.59 12.38 8.58
CA LYS A 58 -7.83 12.10 7.17
C LYS A 58 -6.86 11.05 6.64
N SER A 59 -7.30 10.28 5.66
CA SER A 59 -6.49 9.30 4.95
C SER A 59 -6.79 9.35 3.46
N VAL A 60 -5.81 8.95 2.63
CA VAL A 60 -5.96 8.84 1.18
C VAL A 60 -5.23 7.60 0.68
N ASN A 61 -5.91 6.81 -0.15
CA ASN A 61 -5.30 5.70 -0.87
C ASN A 61 -4.72 6.21 -2.19
N VAL A 62 -3.45 5.90 -2.44
CA VAL A 62 -2.72 6.37 -3.62
C VAL A 62 -1.92 5.24 -4.24
N VAL A 63 -1.73 5.31 -5.56
CA VAL A 63 -0.97 4.34 -6.34
C VAL A 63 0.49 4.79 -6.47
N VAL A 64 1.43 3.89 -6.21
CA VAL A 64 2.84 4.12 -6.52
C VAL A 64 3.01 4.19 -8.03
N ALA A 65 3.37 5.37 -8.50
CA ALA A 65 3.48 5.67 -9.92
C ALA A 65 4.84 6.25 -10.33
N ASP A 66 5.62 6.71 -9.36
CA ASP A 66 6.85 7.43 -9.63
C ASP A 66 7.95 7.16 -8.58
N LEU A 67 9.16 7.61 -8.90
CA LEU A 67 10.35 7.53 -8.07
C LEU A 67 10.77 8.96 -7.70
N CYS A 68 10.90 9.23 -6.40
CA CYS A 68 11.46 10.47 -5.87
C CYS A 68 12.91 10.22 -5.37
N PRO A 69 13.94 10.46 -6.19
CA PRO A 69 15.32 10.22 -5.77
C PRO A 69 15.83 11.20 -4.70
N GLY A 70 15.20 12.38 -4.59
CA GLY A 70 15.55 13.41 -3.60
C GLY A 70 14.78 13.32 -2.28
N CYS A 71 13.80 12.42 -2.18
CA CYS A 71 13.00 12.24 -0.96
C CYS A 71 13.82 11.53 0.12
N GLY A 72 13.55 11.88 1.38
CA GLY A 72 14.09 11.14 2.52
C GLY A 72 13.65 9.66 2.51
N PRO A 73 14.29 8.78 3.30
CA PRO A 73 14.06 7.34 3.24
C PRO A 73 12.60 6.87 3.43
N ASN A 74 11.81 7.69 4.13
CA ASN A 74 10.40 7.44 4.43
C ASN A 74 9.48 8.56 3.91
N ASP A 75 10.03 9.54 3.21
CA ASP A 75 9.24 10.66 2.69
C ASP A 75 8.50 10.22 1.43
N VAL A 76 7.31 10.77 1.23
CA VAL A 76 6.46 10.47 0.08
C VAL A 76 6.12 11.75 -0.65
N ASP A 77 6.14 11.71 -1.99
CA ASP A 77 5.74 12.86 -2.79
C ASP A 77 4.40 12.58 -3.46
N LEU A 78 3.35 13.27 -3.01
CA LEU A 78 2.00 13.03 -3.48
C LEU A 78 1.70 13.85 -4.73
N SER A 79 0.83 13.37 -5.61
CA SER A 79 0.24 14.27 -6.61
C SER A 79 -0.53 15.40 -5.94
N GLU A 80 -0.66 16.53 -6.64
CA GLU A 80 -1.50 17.65 -6.20
C GLU A 80 -2.93 17.21 -5.80
N GLY A 81 -3.54 16.33 -6.59
CA GLY A 81 -4.87 15.77 -6.33
C GLY A 81 -4.94 14.94 -5.04
N ALA A 82 -3.92 14.11 -4.78
CA ALA A 82 -3.85 13.31 -3.56
C ALA A 82 -3.58 14.17 -2.32
N PHE A 83 -2.65 15.13 -2.41
CA PHE A 83 -2.31 16.01 -1.31
C PHE A 83 -3.51 16.84 -0.85
N LYS A 84 -4.29 17.38 -1.80
CA LYS A 84 -5.52 18.15 -1.53
C LYS A 84 -6.56 17.38 -0.71
N LYS A 85 -6.56 16.04 -0.74
CA LYS A 85 -7.46 15.23 0.10
C LYS A 85 -7.07 15.28 1.57
N LEU A 86 -5.79 15.45 1.87
CA LEU A 86 -5.26 15.51 3.21
C LEU A 86 -5.21 16.96 3.73
N ALA A 87 -4.59 17.86 2.99
CA ALA A 87 -4.34 19.25 3.41
C ALA A 87 -4.41 20.23 2.24
N GLY A 88 -4.50 21.53 2.54
CA GLY A 88 -4.34 22.59 1.54
C GLY A 88 -2.90 22.66 1.04
N LEU A 89 -2.69 22.99 -0.23
CA LEU A 89 -1.36 23.05 -0.86
C LEU A 89 -0.42 24.07 -0.21
N ASP A 90 -0.99 25.07 0.47
CA ASP A 90 -0.28 26.11 1.25
C ASP A 90 0.56 25.52 2.39
N VAL A 91 0.21 24.31 2.86
CA VAL A 91 1.02 23.59 3.85
C VAL A 91 2.38 23.19 3.29
N GLY A 92 2.46 22.83 2.01
CA GLY A 92 3.68 22.44 1.29
C GLY A 92 4.29 21.09 1.72
N ARG A 93 4.59 20.94 3.01
CA ARG A 93 5.15 19.73 3.62
C ARG A 93 4.41 19.42 4.92
N MET A 94 4.04 18.17 5.11
CA MET A 94 3.35 17.73 6.33
C MET A 94 3.85 16.38 6.82
N LYS A 95 3.90 16.20 8.14
CA LYS A 95 4.29 14.91 8.71
C LYS A 95 3.13 13.93 8.62
N VAL A 96 3.35 12.82 7.92
CA VAL A 96 2.33 11.79 7.67
C VAL A 96 2.78 10.45 8.18
N ASN A 97 1.82 9.55 8.27
CA ASN A 97 2.09 8.14 8.46
C ASN A 97 1.50 7.38 7.29
N TRP A 98 2.20 6.40 6.75
CA TRP A 98 1.71 5.65 5.60
C TRP A 98 2.08 4.18 5.67
N ASP A 99 1.31 3.37 4.97
CA ASP A 99 1.43 1.92 4.92
C ASP A 99 1.12 1.40 3.52
N PHE A 100 1.69 0.27 3.12
CA PHE A 100 1.31 -0.37 1.87
C PHE A 100 -0.04 -1.05 2.07
N SER A 101 -1.05 -0.71 1.29
CA SER A 101 -2.42 -1.23 1.50
C SER A 101 -2.60 -2.65 0.94
N GLY A 102 -1.66 -3.53 1.24
CA GLY A 102 -1.51 -4.86 0.63
C GLY A 102 -0.89 -5.91 1.54
N GLY A 103 -0.74 -5.65 2.84
CA GLY A 103 -0.53 -6.71 3.82
C GLY A 103 -1.83 -7.45 4.10
N LEU A 104 -2.14 -8.46 3.27
CA LEU A 104 -2.77 -9.64 3.84
C LEU A 104 -1.66 -10.26 4.71
N GLN A 105 -1.70 -10.05 6.03
CA GLN A 105 -0.82 -10.78 6.93
C GLN A 105 -1.24 -12.25 6.86
N LEU A 106 -0.55 -13.03 6.04
CA LEU A 106 -0.33 -14.42 6.36
C LEU A 106 0.61 -14.41 7.57
N LEU A 107 0.00 -14.64 8.74
CA LEU A 107 0.59 -15.37 9.86
C LEU A 107 2.00 -14.89 10.27
N ASP A 108 2.09 -13.88 11.12
CA ASP A 108 3.14 -13.92 12.15
C ASP A 108 2.45 -14.40 13.43
N ASP A 109 2.98 -15.51 13.92
CA ASP A 109 2.56 -16.27 15.10
C ASP A 109 2.69 -15.42 16.38
N ASP A 110 1.59 -14.82 16.85
CA ASP A 110 1.43 -14.42 18.25
C ASP A 110 0.03 -14.85 18.73
N GLU A 111 0.02 -15.81 19.64
CA GLU A 111 -1.01 -16.82 19.92
C GLU A 111 -2.30 -16.38 20.66
N ASP A 112 -2.56 -15.10 20.94
CA ASP A 112 -3.66 -14.73 21.86
C ASP A 112 -4.55 -13.57 21.36
N ASP A 113 -5.34 -13.78 20.30
CA ASP A 113 -6.78 -13.39 20.17
C ASP A 113 -7.26 -13.52 18.71
N MET A 114 -7.90 -14.65 18.36
CA MET A 114 -8.62 -14.82 17.09
C MET A 114 -10.12 -14.60 17.28
N PRO A 115 -10.76 -13.65 16.56
CA PRO A 115 -12.18 -13.72 16.28
C PRO A 115 -12.39 -14.57 15.01
N VAL A 116 -13.18 -15.60 15.24
CA VAL A 116 -13.73 -16.58 14.31
C VAL A 116 -14.19 -15.94 12.98
N ASP A 117 -13.85 -16.56 11.83
CA ASP A 117 -14.70 -16.67 10.61
C ASP A 117 -14.14 -16.27 9.23
N ALA A 118 -12.90 -15.80 9.06
CA ALA A 118 -12.39 -15.45 7.72
C ALA A 118 -11.57 -16.57 7.04
N LYS A 119 -12.27 -17.57 6.48
CA LYS A 119 -11.65 -18.60 5.61
C LYS A 119 -11.14 -17.98 4.31
N THR A 120 -9.82 -17.92 4.12
CA THR A 120 -9.19 -18.01 2.79
C THR A 120 -8.39 -19.31 2.74
N THR A 121 -9.06 -20.43 2.43
CA THR A 121 -8.37 -21.70 2.22
C THR A 121 -7.89 -21.79 0.78
N GLY A 122 -6.63 -21.39 0.56
CA GLY A 122 -5.80 -22.02 -0.45
C GLY A 122 -5.28 -23.35 0.10
N ASP A 123 -6.15 -24.34 0.23
CA ASP A 123 -5.78 -25.73 0.52
C ASP A 123 -6.68 -26.67 -0.27
N ALA A 124 -6.05 -27.61 -0.97
CA ALA A 124 -6.69 -28.56 -1.86
C ALA A 124 -7.46 -29.65 -1.09
N THR A 125 -8.60 -29.28 -0.50
CA THR A 125 -9.59 -30.23 0.01
C THR A 125 -10.85 -30.14 -0.84
N TRP A 126 -11.27 -31.25 -1.46
CA TRP A 126 -12.55 -31.32 -2.15
C TRP A 126 -13.60 -31.97 -1.25
N TYR A 127 -14.80 -31.41 -1.25
CA TYR A 127 -15.94 -31.87 -0.47
C TYR A 127 -16.59 -33.10 -1.11
N GLN A 128 -16.75 -34.19 -0.35
CA GLN A 128 -17.49 -35.37 -0.80
C GLN A 128 -18.98 -35.24 -0.44
N PRO A 129 -19.92 -35.75 -1.27
CA PRO A 129 -21.36 -35.52 -1.10
C PRO A 129 -22.00 -36.10 0.17
N ASN A 130 -21.24 -36.85 0.98
CA ASN A 130 -21.69 -37.45 2.24
C ASN A 130 -21.12 -36.77 3.50
N GLY A 131 -20.57 -35.55 3.38
CA GLY A 131 -20.27 -34.71 4.54
C GLY A 131 -18.95 -34.99 5.27
N GLY A 132 -17.98 -35.63 4.62
CA GLY A 132 -16.62 -35.80 5.16
C GLY A 132 -15.60 -34.91 4.43
N PHE A 133 -14.63 -34.37 5.17
CA PHE A 133 -13.46 -33.66 4.62
C PHE A 133 -12.31 -34.66 4.42
N GLY A 134 -11.78 -34.77 3.20
CA GLY A 134 -10.58 -35.55 2.88
C GLY A 134 -9.48 -34.67 2.27
N ALA A 135 -8.23 -34.89 2.66
CA ALA A 135 -7.07 -34.16 2.15
C ALA A 135 -6.34 -34.93 1.05
N CYS A 136 -5.88 -34.23 0.00
CA CYS A 136 -5.02 -34.79 -1.02
C CYS A 136 -3.56 -34.89 -0.53
N GLY A 137 -3.07 -36.11 -0.34
CA GLY A 137 -1.68 -36.48 -0.63
C GLY A 137 -0.79 -36.84 0.56
N ALA A 138 -0.61 -38.13 0.79
CA ALA A 138 0.72 -38.66 1.10
C ALA A 138 1.02 -39.74 0.06
N ARG A 139 2.08 -39.53 -0.73
CA ARG A 139 2.72 -40.61 -1.47
C ARG A 139 3.10 -41.71 -0.47
N SER A 140 2.86 -42.96 -0.85
CA SER A 140 3.86 -44.02 -0.70
C SER A 140 4.36 -44.33 -2.10
#